data_AF-A0A7V1ZGL5-F1
#
_entry.id   AF-A0A7V1ZGL5-F1
#
_cell.length_a   1.000
_cell.length_b   1.000
_cell.length_c   1.000
_cell.angle_alpha   90.00
_cell.angle_beta   90.00
_cell.angle_gamma   90.00
#
_symmetry.space_group_name_H-M   'P 1'
#
loop_
_entity.id
_entity.type
_entity.pdbx_description
1 polymer ?
#
loop_
_entity_poly.entity_id
_entity_poly.type
_entity_poly.pdbx_seq_one_letter_code
_entity_poly.pdbx_strand_id
1 'polypeptide(L)'
;MFVRLEFSFKDQLEIPVNYNYYLQSAIYKNLDKNFSDFLHNIGFEHGKRKFKLFTFSRIFSKFSIYDKKIVFESPIHFYFASIIDEVVISLISNIINKGFIRIFKRKIRFKGYKILKF
;
A
#
# COMPACT_ATOMS: atom_id res chain seq x y z
N MET A 1 2.45 -14.44 0.77
CA MET A 1 3.05 -13.87 -0.46
C MET A 1 3.72 -12.50 -0.22
N PHE A 2 4.78 -12.19 -0.97
CA PHE A 2 5.49 -10.90 -0.97
C PHE A 2 5.48 -10.25 -2.37
N VAL A 3 5.10 -8.97 -2.47
CA VAL A 3 4.97 -8.26 -3.75
C VAL A 3 5.58 -6.86 -3.70
N ARG A 4 6.25 -6.46 -4.79
CA ARG A 4 6.63 -5.08 -5.07
C ARG A 4 5.58 -4.44 -5.98
N LEU A 5 5.03 -3.30 -5.59
CA LEU A 5 4.07 -2.51 -6.37
C LEU A 5 4.73 -1.23 -6.88
N GLU A 6 4.60 -0.94 -8.18
CA GLU A 6 5.22 0.22 -8.82
C GLU A 6 4.19 1.19 -9.38
N PHE A 7 4.45 2.49 -9.16
CA PHE A 7 3.58 3.58 -9.56
C PHE A 7 4.36 4.72 -10.18
N SER A 8 3.70 5.43 -11.09
CA SER A 8 4.24 6.60 -11.78
C SER A 8 3.28 7.77 -11.69
N PHE A 9 3.79 8.97 -11.85
CA PHE A 9 3.00 10.19 -11.88
C PHE A 9 3.72 11.26 -12.70
N LYS A 10 2.97 12.28 -13.13
CA LYS A 10 3.56 13.50 -13.66
C LYS A 10 4.02 14.36 -12.49
N ASP A 11 5.16 15.01 -12.64
CA ASP A 11 5.80 15.87 -11.63
C ASP A 11 6.23 15.10 -10.37
N GLN A 12 6.09 15.73 -9.20
CA GLN A 12 6.47 15.18 -7.90
C GLN A 12 5.25 14.75 -7.07
N LEU A 13 5.49 13.86 -6.11
CA LEU A 13 4.53 13.47 -5.09
C LEU A 13 4.96 14.07 -3.74
N GLU A 14 4.33 15.18 -3.38
CA GLU A 14 4.53 15.87 -2.11
C GLU A 14 3.51 15.40 -1.07
N ILE A 15 4.00 14.86 0.04
CA ILE A 15 3.19 14.38 1.17
C ILE A 15 3.88 14.68 2.50
N PRO A 16 3.15 14.76 3.63
CA PRO A 16 3.77 14.97 4.93
C PRO A 16 4.79 13.87 5.27
N VAL A 17 5.86 14.20 6.02
CA VAL A 17 6.96 13.26 6.36
C VAL A 17 6.45 12.01 7.12
N ASN A 18 5.34 12.12 7.86
CA ASN A 18 4.63 10.99 8.47
C ASN A 18 3.73 10.23 7.47
N TYR A 19 4.21 10.02 6.24
CA TYR A 19 3.41 9.49 5.13
C TYR A 19 2.93 8.05 5.32
N ASN A 20 3.51 7.30 6.25
CA ASN A 20 3.11 5.92 6.54
C ASN A 20 1.60 5.82 6.82
N TYR A 21 1.01 6.82 7.50
CA TYR A 21 -0.44 6.86 7.72
C TYR A 21 -1.23 6.92 6.41
N TYR A 22 -0.79 7.77 5.46
CA TYR A 22 -1.45 7.92 4.17
C TYR A 22 -1.25 6.71 3.26
N LEU A 23 -0.05 6.11 3.26
CA LEU A 23 0.21 4.87 2.54
C LEU A 23 -0.64 3.72 3.11
N GLN A 24 -0.71 3.60 4.43
CA GLN A 24 -1.56 2.60 5.09
C GLN A 24 -3.04 2.80 4.74
N SER A 25 -3.55 4.03 4.82
CA SER A 25 -4.93 4.33 4.42
C SER A 25 -5.18 4.00 2.94
N ALA A 26 -4.20 4.26 2.07
CA ALA A 26 -4.27 3.91 0.66
C ALA A 26 -4.37 2.39 0.45
N ILE A 27 -3.57 1.60 1.18
CA ILE A 27 -3.63 0.13 1.16
C ILE A 27 -5.02 -0.34 1.63
N TYR A 28 -5.51 0.13 2.78
CA TYR A 28 -6.82 -0.26 3.30
C TYR A 28 -7.98 0.02 2.35
N LYS A 29 -7.96 1.14 1.63
CA LYS A 29 -8.98 1.48 0.62
C LYS A 29 -8.96 0.59 -0.62
N ASN A 30 -7.94 -0.25 -0.76
CA ASN A 30 -7.79 -1.21 -1.85
C ASN A 30 -7.78 -2.67 -1.38
N LEU A 31 -7.90 -2.91 -0.07
CA LEU A 31 -8.29 -4.22 0.44
C LEU A 31 -9.81 -4.36 0.31
N ASP A 32 -10.28 -5.57 0.06
CA ASP A 32 -11.72 -5.83 -0.07
C ASP A 32 -12.47 -5.52 1.22
N LYS A 33 -13.76 -5.16 1.13
CA LYS A 33 -14.62 -5.03 2.33
C LYS A 33 -14.73 -6.37 3.07
N ASN A 34 -14.71 -7.47 2.31
CA ASN A 34 -14.67 -8.82 2.84
C ASN A 34 -13.42 -9.09 3.70
N PHE A 35 -12.38 -8.24 3.65
CA PHE A 35 -11.27 -8.35 4.60
C PHE A 35 -11.71 -8.03 6.04
N SER A 36 -12.70 -7.15 6.22
CA SER A 36 -13.34 -6.94 7.52
C SER A 36 -14.04 -8.21 7.98
N ASP A 37 -14.86 -8.81 7.11
CA ASP A 37 -15.61 -10.03 7.43
C ASP A 37 -14.69 -11.25 7.60
N PHE A 38 -13.60 -11.31 6.84
CA PHE A 38 -12.55 -12.33 6.95
C PHE A 38 -11.74 -12.20 8.25
N LEU A 39 -11.42 -10.97 8.69
CA LEU A 39 -10.86 -10.74 10.03
C LEU A 39 -11.86 -11.12 11.14
N HIS A 40 -13.16 -10.91 10.92
CA HIS A 40 -14.22 -11.35 11.83
C HIS A 40 -14.38 -12.88 11.86
N ASN A 41 -14.26 -13.56 10.72
CA ASN A 41 -14.51 -15.00 10.59
C ASN A 41 -13.32 -15.90 10.95
N ILE A 42 -12.08 -15.39 10.96
CA ILE A 42 -10.86 -16.21 11.13
C ILE A 42 -10.19 -16.00 12.50
N GLY A 43 -10.79 -15.17 13.37
CA GLY A 43 -10.43 -15.19 14.80
C GLY A 43 -9.03 -14.64 15.12
N PHE A 44 -8.61 -13.54 14.49
CA PHE A 44 -7.38 -12.82 14.88
C PHE A 44 -7.63 -11.75 15.96
N GLU A 45 -8.61 -12.00 16.83
CA GLU A 45 -8.87 -11.24 18.05
C GLU A 45 -8.22 -11.98 19.23
N HIS A 46 -7.02 -11.56 19.65
CA HIS A 46 -6.54 -11.87 20.99
C HIS A 46 -6.93 -10.71 21.91
N GLY A 47 -8.07 -10.86 22.58
CA GLY A 47 -8.68 -9.79 23.38
C GLY A 47 -9.13 -8.60 22.53
N LYS A 48 -8.78 -7.37 22.92
CA LYS A 48 -9.20 -6.13 22.23
C LYS A 48 -8.37 -5.77 20.98
N ARG A 49 -7.36 -6.56 20.61
CA ARG A 49 -6.41 -6.24 19.52
C ARG A 49 -6.72 -7.06 18.26
N LYS A 50 -7.04 -6.35 17.18
CA LYS A 50 -7.12 -6.91 15.82
C LYS A 50 -5.71 -6.97 15.22
N PHE A 51 -5.17 -8.17 15.04
CA PHE A 51 -3.86 -8.33 14.40
C PHE A 51 -3.99 -8.15 12.88
N LYS A 52 -3.05 -7.40 12.30
CA LYS A 52 -2.94 -7.23 10.85
C LYS A 52 -1.97 -8.29 10.36
N LEU A 53 -2.44 -9.19 9.52
CA LEU A 53 -1.61 -10.29 8.97
C LEU A 53 -0.83 -9.89 7.73
N PHE A 54 -0.57 -8.59 7.63
CA PHE A 54 0.18 -7.99 6.54
C PHE A 54 1.14 -6.95 7.08
N THR A 55 2.19 -6.69 6.31
CA THR A 55 3.14 -5.60 6.50
C THR A 55 3.41 -4.91 5.17
N PHE A 56 3.97 -3.71 5.23
CA PHE A 56 4.40 -2.96 4.05
C PHE A 56 5.65 -2.15 4.36
N SER A 57 6.46 -1.91 3.33
CA SER A 57 7.69 -1.13 3.46
C SER A 57 7.43 0.37 3.43
N ARG A 58 8.49 1.16 3.63
CA ARG A 58 8.53 2.57 3.21
C ARG A 58 8.40 2.68 1.68
N ILE A 59 8.17 3.90 1.21
CA ILE A 59 8.22 4.24 -0.22
C ILE A 59 9.69 4.34 -0.64
N PHE A 60 10.02 3.72 -1.76
CA PHE A 60 11.33 3.78 -2.41
C PHE A 60 11.24 4.64 -3.68
N SER A 61 12.01 5.73 -3.67
CA SER A 61 12.31 6.60 -4.81
C SER A 61 13.42 7.57 -4.40
N LYS A 62 13.92 8.38 -5.34
CA LYS A 62 14.59 9.63 -5.00
C LYS A 62 13.60 10.55 -4.29
N PHE A 63 14.07 11.21 -3.24
CA PHE A 63 13.25 12.15 -2.50
C PHE A 63 14.08 13.29 -1.91
N SER A 64 13.40 14.40 -1.66
CA SER A 64 13.90 15.50 -0.83
C SER A 64 12.93 15.75 0.33
N ILE A 65 13.43 16.37 1.39
CA ILE A 65 12.63 16.76 2.55
C ILE A 65 12.78 18.27 2.72
N TYR A 66 11.65 18.97 2.84
CA TYR A 66 11.59 20.37 3.21
C TYR A 66 10.30 20.64 3.97
N ASP A 67 10.33 21.55 4.94
CA ASP A 67 9.15 22.00 5.71
C ASP A 67 8.17 20.88 6.13
N LYS A 68 8.67 19.82 6.80
CA LYS A 68 7.89 18.65 7.25
C LYS A 68 7.15 17.89 6.14
N LYS A 69 7.54 18.10 4.88
CA LYS A 69 7.08 17.36 3.72
C LYS A 69 8.21 16.56 3.10
N ILE A 70 7.86 15.42 2.54
CA ILE A 70 8.72 14.62 1.70
C ILE A 70 8.19 14.72 0.27
N VAL A 71 9.10 14.87 -0.67
CA VAL A 71 8.80 15.02 -2.09
C VAL A 71 9.47 13.89 -2.84
N PHE A 72 8.66 12.95 -3.32
CA PHE A 72 9.13 11.81 -4.09
C PHE A 72 9.15 12.12 -5.59
N GLU A 73 10.19 11.68 -6.26
CA GLU A 73 10.26 11.65 -7.71
C GLU A 73 9.57 10.40 -8.26
N SER A 74 9.10 10.46 -9.50
CA SER A 74 8.57 9.29 -10.21
C SER A 74 9.72 8.48 -10.85
N PRO A 75 9.65 7.14 -10.89
CA PRO A 75 8.61 6.29 -10.30
C PRO A 75 8.83 6.03 -8.81
N ILE A 76 7.77 5.65 -8.11
CA ILE A 76 7.86 5.13 -6.75
C ILE A 76 7.52 3.66 -6.72
N HIS A 77 8.05 2.94 -5.75
CA HIS A 77 7.57 1.62 -5.40
C HIS A 77 7.54 1.39 -3.89
N PHE A 78 6.75 0.42 -3.47
CA PHE A 78 6.79 -0.11 -2.12
C PHE A 78 6.49 -1.60 -2.16
N TYR A 79 6.83 -2.27 -1.07
CA TYR A 79 6.59 -3.68 -0.90
C TYR A 79 5.41 -3.91 0.04
N PHE A 80 4.63 -4.95 -0.25
CA PHE A 80 3.54 -5.42 0.59
C PHE A 80 3.69 -6.93 0.77
N ALA A 81 3.49 -7.41 2.00
CA ALA A 81 3.56 -8.83 2.32
C ALA A 81 2.40 -9.21 3.23
N SER A 82 1.89 -10.42 3.06
CA SER A 82 0.91 -11.02 3.96
C SER A 82 1.16 -12.53 4.01
N ILE A 83 0.88 -13.15 5.15
CA ILE A 83 0.88 -14.62 5.26
C ILE A 83 -0.35 -15.24 4.57
N ILE A 84 -1.38 -14.42 4.35
CA ILE A 84 -2.61 -14.79 3.66
C ILE A 84 -2.53 -14.27 2.23
N ASP A 85 -2.49 -15.18 1.26
CA ASP A 85 -2.25 -14.86 -0.15
C ASP A 85 -3.43 -14.11 -0.77
N GLU A 86 -4.66 -14.42 -0.36
CA GLU A 86 -5.90 -13.77 -0.80
C GLU A 86 -5.88 -12.27 -0.51
N VAL A 87 -5.24 -11.83 0.58
CA VAL A 87 -5.07 -10.42 0.92
C VAL A 87 -4.22 -9.70 -0.12
N VAL A 88 -3.11 -10.34 -0.51
CA VAL A 88 -2.19 -9.78 -1.49
C VAL A 88 -2.84 -9.78 -2.87
N ILE A 89 -3.50 -10.87 -3.25
CA ILE A 89 -4.23 -11.00 -4.52
C ILE A 89 -5.34 -9.95 -4.61
N SER A 90 -6.15 -9.81 -3.56
CA SER A 90 -7.21 -8.80 -3.48
C SER A 90 -6.67 -7.38 -3.65
N LEU A 91 -5.58 -7.05 -2.94
CA LEU A 91 -4.92 -5.75 -3.06
C LEU A 91 -4.47 -5.47 -4.50
N ILE A 92 -3.75 -6.41 -5.11
CA ILE A 92 -3.23 -6.28 -6.47
C ILE A 92 -4.39 -6.13 -7.47
N SER A 93 -5.39 -7.01 -7.41
CA SER A 93 -6.54 -7.00 -8.31
C SER A 93 -7.30 -5.68 -8.23
N ASN A 94 -7.54 -5.16 -7.03
CA ASN A 94 -8.22 -3.87 -6.86
C ASN A 94 -7.41 -2.69 -7.41
N ILE A 95 -6.08 -2.70 -7.25
CA ILE A 95 -5.19 -1.67 -7.80
C ILE A 95 -5.17 -1.75 -9.33
N ILE A 96 -5.09 -2.95 -9.90
CA ILE A 96 -5.13 -3.17 -11.36
C ILE A 96 -6.45 -2.66 -11.93
N ASN A 97 -7.57 -3.08 -11.36
CA ASN A 97 -8.91 -2.69 -11.82
C ASN A 97 -9.13 -1.18 -11.77
N LYS A 98 -8.59 -0.50 -10.75
CA LYS A 98 -8.65 0.97 -10.66
C LYS A 98 -7.64 1.65 -11.58
N GLY A 99 -6.50 1.01 -11.88
CA GLY A 99 -5.37 1.59 -12.63
C GLY A 99 -4.57 2.66 -11.87
N PHE A 100 -4.92 2.93 -10.61
CA PHE A 100 -4.24 3.92 -9.76
C PHE A 100 -4.38 3.57 -8.28
N ILE A 101 -3.52 4.17 -7.46
CA ILE A 101 -3.72 4.27 -6.01
C ILE A 101 -3.79 5.74 -5.61
N ARG A 102 -4.57 6.05 -4.56
CA ARG A 102 -4.62 7.40 -3.99
C ARG A 102 -3.83 7.44 -2.69
N ILE A 103 -2.69 8.14 -2.69
CA ILE A 103 -1.88 8.40 -1.50
C ILE A 103 -2.06 9.87 -1.13
N PHE A 104 -2.41 10.13 0.14
CA PHE A 104 -2.80 11.46 0.59
C PHE A 104 -3.94 12.03 -0.28
N LYS A 105 -3.69 13.13 -1.00
CA LYS A 105 -4.65 13.77 -1.91
C LYS A 105 -4.39 13.47 -3.39
N ARG A 106 -3.33 12.73 -3.74
CA ARG A 106 -2.87 12.52 -5.12
C ARG A 106 -3.22 11.11 -5.61
N LYS A 107 -3.72 11.00 -6.84
CA LYS A 107 -3.82 9.73 -7.57
C LYS A 107 -2.53 9.50 -8.34
N ILE A 108 -1.91 8.34 -8.16
CA ILE A 108 -0.71 7.93 -8.89
C ILE A 108 -1.00 6.67 -9.69
N ARG A 109 -0.51 6.62 -10.94
CA ARG A 109 -0.88 5.58 -11.91
C ARG A 109 -0.12 4.30 -11.62
N PHE A 110 -0.84 3.19 -11.59
CA PHE A 110 -0.24 1.87 -11.47
C PHE A 110 0.59 1.55 -12.73
N LYS A 111 1.81 1.04 -12.53
CA LYS A 111 2.70 0.62 -13.61
C LYS A 111 2.88 -0.87 -13.69
N GLY A 112 2.93 -1.55 -12.56
CA GLY A 112 3.09 -2.99 -12.51
C GLY A 112 3.38 -3.49 -11.11
N TYR A 113 3.51 -4.81 -11.02
CA TYR A 113 3.88 -5.49 -9.80
C TYR A 113 4.88 -6.61 -10.08
N LYS A 114 5.64 -7.00 -9.07
CA LYS A 114 6.53 -8.16 -9.13
C LYS A 114 6.36 -9.00 -7.87
N ILE A 115 5.95 -10.25 -8.04
CA ILE A 115 5.94 -11.24 -6.95
C ILE A 115 7.38 -11.65 -6.68
N LEU A 116 7.75 -11.69 -5.41
CA LEU A 116 9.07 -12.07 -4.96
C LEU A 116 8.98 -13.48 -4.38
N LYS A 117 9.70 -14.41 -5.02
CA LYS A 117 9.88 -15.78 -4.52
C LYS A 117 11.18 -15.80 -3.73
N PHE A 118 11.13 -16.38 -2.53
CA PHE A 118 12.31 -16.76 -1.75
C PHE A 118 12.56 -18.24 -1.96
#